data_AF-A0A9X8JJL3-F1
#
_entry.id   AF-A0A9X8JJL3-F1
#
_cell.length_a   1.000
_cell.length_b   1.000
_cell.length_c   1.000
_cell.angle_alpha   90.00
_cell.angle_beta   90.00
_cell.angle_gamma   90.00
#
_symmetry.space_group_name_H-M   'P 1'
#
loop_
_entity.id
_entity.type
_entity.pdbx_description
1 polymer ?
#
loop_
_entity_poly.entity_id
_entity_poly.type
_entity_poly.pdbx_seq_one_letter_code
_entity_poly.pdbx_strand_id
1 'polypeptide(L)'
;MTTQVSEHLYSLHRTPFALAPVIHGFYQDWDSIENDILLSYLILPIVTYKPMHSFLKGARRDSSIRTMSSDAGRLIGLAIRVEEFKPITNAALLILTAEESLEITPELSVRTIKAPNVANSDKHLFRYGQKLSMVLSGENVVSIYRMLGLKSL
;
A
#
# COMPACT_ATOMS: atom_id res chain seq x y z
N MET A 1 -2.12 -34.99 -7.17
CA MET A 1 -1.45 -33.77 -7.66
C MET A 1 -2.52 -32.76 -8.04
N THR A 2 -3.05 -32.01 -7.07
CA THR A 2 -4.20 -31.08 -7.20
C THR A 2 -3.77 -29.63 -6.93
N THR A 3 -2.53 -29.29 -7.25
CA THR A 3 -1.90 -28.01 -6.91
C THR A 3 -2.10 -26.91 -7.97
N GLN A 4 -2.68 -27.21 -9.14
CA GLN A 4 -2.56 -26.31 -10.30
C GLN A 4 -3.72 -25.34 -10.55
N VAL A 5 -4.93 -25.50 -10.01
CA VAL A 5 -6.03 -24.58 -10.35
C VAL A 5 -6.24 -23.49 -9.29
N SER A 6 -6.22 -23.87 -8.01
CA SER A 6 -6.39 -22.91 -6.91
C SER A 6 -5.28 -21.85 -6.89
N GLU A 7 -4.02 -22.23 -7.11
CA GLU A 7 -2.89 -21.29 -7.17
C GLU A 7 -3.00 -20.29 -8.34
N HIS A 8 -3.52 -20.73 -9.48
CA HIS A 8 -3.76 -19.85 -10.64
C HIS A 8 -4.95 -18.92 -10.42
N LEU A 9 -5.95 -19.33 -9.63
CA LEU A 9 -7.03 -18.44 -9.20
C LEU A 9 -6.53 -17.42 -8.15
N TYR A 10 -5.62 -17.81 -7.25
CA TYR A 10 -4.96 -16.88 -6.33
C TYR A 10 -4.10 -15.85 -7.05
N SER A 11 -3.50 -16.18 -8.21
CA SER A 11 -2.71 -15.23 -8.99
C SER A 11 -3.57 -14.18 -9.70
N LEU A 12 -4.81 -14.51 -10.10
CA LEU A 12 -5.75 -13.53 -10.68
C LEU A 12 -6.07 -12.39 -9.70
N HIS A 13 -6.23 -12.69 -8.41
CA HIS A 13 -6.50 -11.68 -7.37
C HIS A 13 -5.24 -10.94 -6.90
N ARG A 14 -4.05 -11.38 -7.30
CA ARG A 14 -2.75 -10.77 -6.96
C ARG A 14 -1.99 -10.39 -8.22
N THR A 15 -2.69 -9.81 -9.17
CA THR A 15 -2.06 -9.17 -10.34
C THR A 15 -1.76 -7.70 -10.04
N PRO A 16 -0.77 -7.10 -10.72
CA PRO A 16 -0.56 -5.66 -10.69
C PRO A 16 -1.84 -4.86 -10.99
N PHE A 17 -2.69 -5.31 -11.93
CA PHE A 17 -3.97 -4.66 -12.26
C PHE A 17 -4.97 -4.66 -11.10
N ALA A 18 -5.06 -5.76 -10.34
CA ALA A 18 -5.96 -5.83 -9.19
C ALA A 18 -5.48 -4.99 -7.99
N LEU A 19 -4.15 -4.83 -7.86
CA LEU A 19 -3.50 -4.13 -6.74
C LEU A 19 -3.18 -2.66 -7.01
N ALA A 20 -3.07 -2.25 -8.28
CA ALA A 20 -2.86 -0.85 -8.67
C ALA A 20 -3.90 0.11 -8.07
N PRO A 21 -5.21 -0.21 -8.08
CA PRO A 21 -6.19 0.66 -7.44
C PRO A 21 -5.99 0.81 -5.93
N VAL A 22 -5.39 -0.18 -5.25
CA VAL A 22 -5.10 -0.09 -3.81
C VAL A 22 -4.02 0.94 -3.53
N ILE A 23 -2.94 0.95 -4.34
CA ILE A 23 -1.88 1.97 -4.28
C ILE A 23 -2.46 3.34 -4.63
N HIS A 24 -3.27 3.41 -5.69
CA HIS A 24 -3.90 4.66 -6.09
C HIS A 24 -4.85 5.20 -5.01
N GLY A 25 -5.65 4.33 -4.38
CA GLY A 25 -6.54 4.71 -3.28
C GLY A 25 -5.79 5.30 -2.08
N PHE A 26 -4.59 4.81 -1.76
CA PHE A 26 -3.73 5.45 -0.76
C PHE A 26 -3.37 6.88 -1.18
N TYR A 27 -2.84 7.08 -2.39
CA TYR A 27 -2.39 8.39 -2.85
C TYR A 27 -3.52 9.38 -3.14
N GLN A 28 -4.74 8.91 -3.40
CA GLN A 28 -5.91 9.78 -3.57
C GLN A 28 -6.19 10.60 -2.31
N ASP A 29 -5.97 10.01 -1.13
CA ASP A 29 -6.22 10.64 0.16
C ASP A 29 -4.90 11.05 0.86
N TRP A 30 -3.77 11.07 0.12
CA TRP A 30 -2.45 11.43 0.64
C TRP A 30 -2.06 12.84 0.18
N ASP A 31 -1.61 13.67 1.13
CA ASP A 31 -1.03 14.96 0.81
C ASP A 31 0.41 14.74 0.33
N SER A 32 0.66 15.05 -0.95
CA SER A 32 1.94 14.76 -1.58
C SER A 32 3.11 15.46 -0.88
N ILE A 33 4.16 14.71 -0.56
CA ILE A 33 5.40 15.19 0.06
C ILE A 33 6.63 14.61 -0.63
N GLU A 34 7.79 15.24 -0.41
CA GLU A 34 9.06 14.80 -0.99
C GLU A 34 9.35 13.32 -0.68
N ASN A 35 9.79 12.58 -1.71
CA ASN A 35 10.12 11.16 -1.64
C ASN A 35 8.96 10.23 -1.23
N ASP A 36 7.71 10.69 -1.25
CA ASP A 36 6.57 9.88 -0.83
C ASP A 36 6.30 8.66 -1.72
N ILE A 37 6.88 8.58 -2.92
CA ILE A 37 6.83 7.38 -3.76
C ILE A 37 7.30 6.13 -3.01
N LEU A 38 8.24 6.29 -2.06
CA LEU A 38 8.76 5.20 -1.24
C LEU A 38 7.63 4.56 -0.41
N LEU A 39 6.61 5.32 0.01
CA LEU A 39 5.47 4.78 0.74
C LEU A 39 4.72 3.71 -0.05
N SER A 40 4.79 3.72 -1.39
CA SER A 40 4.19 2.69 -2.24
C SER A 40 4.62 1.27 -1.86
N TYR A 41 5.87 1.11 -1.44
CA TYR A 41 6.46 -0.17 -1.04
C TYR A 41 5.95 -0.66 0.32
N LEU A 42 5.29 0.19 1.10
CA LEU A 42 4.65 -0.18 2.38
C LEU A 42 3.18 -0.55 2.21
N ILE A 43 2.50 -0.03 1.17
CA ILE A 43 1.05 -0.17 1.00
C ILE A 43 0.66 -1.65 0.91
N LEU A 44 1.10 -2.34 -0.14
CA LEU A 44 0.67 -3.72 -0.40
C LEU A 44 1.08 -4.70 0.71
N PRO A 45 2.33 -4.67 1.23
CA PRO A 45 2.73 -5.50 2.36
C PRO A 45 1.87 -5.34 3.60
N ILE A 46 1.38 -4.12 3.89
CA ILE A 46 0.60 -3.82 5.09
C ILE A 46 -0.87 -4.19 4.87
N VAL A 47 -1.48 -3.72 3.78
CA VAL A 47 -2.94 -3.85 3.56
C VAL A 47 -3.36 -5.27 3.21
N THR A 48 -2.47 -6.10 2.67
CA THR A 48 -2.77 -7.50 2.32
C THR A 48 -2.49 -8.48 3.47
N TYR A 49 -1.89 -8.00 4.56
CA TYR A 49 -1.53 -8.84 5.70
C TYR A 49 -2.71 -9.02 6.64
N LYS A 50 -3.21 -10.25 6.74
CA LYS A 50 -4.44 -10.56 7.51
C LYS A 50 -4.44 -10.00 8.95
N PRO A 51 -3.35 -10.09 9.75
CA PRO A 51 -3.33 -9.47 11.08
C PRO A 51 -3.55 -7.96 11.12
N MET A 52 -3.31 -7.24 10.01
CA MET A 52 -3.59 -5.80 9.91
C MET A 52 -5.07 -5.48 9.65
N HIS A 53 -5.87 -6.42 9.14
CA HIS A 53 -7.21 -6.13 8.63
C HIS A 53 -8.16 -5.61 9.71
N SER A 54 -8.11 -6.17 10.92
CA SER A 54 -8.98 -5.74 12.03
C SER A 54 -8.69 -4.28 12.42
N PHE A 55 -7.41 -3.90 12.46
CA PHE A 55 -6.97 -2.54 12.72
C PHE A 55 -7.41 -1.59 11.60
N LEU A 56 -7.10 -1.91 10.33
CA LEU A 56 -7.42 -1.04 9.19
C LEU A 56 -8.93 -0.87 8.98
N LYS A 57 -9.72 -1.91 9.23
CA LYS A 57 -11.18 -1.83 9.22
C LYS A 57 -11.71 -0.87 10.28
N GLY A 58 -11.08 -0.82 11.46
CA GLY A 58 -11.46 0.03 12.58
C GLY A 58 -10.82 1.42 12.58
N ALA A 59 -9.82 1.67 11.73
CA ALA A 59 -9.03 2.91 11.75
C ALA A 59 -9.89 4.16 11.48
N ARG A 60 -9.59 5.21 12.24
CA ARG A 60 -10.25 6.52 12.26
C ARG A 60 -9.20 7.63 12.18
N ARG A 61 -9.63 8.90 12.14
CA ARG A 61 -8.74 10.06 11.97
C ARG A 61 -7.72 10.25 13.10
N ASP A 62 -7.98 9.67 14.27
CA ASP A 62 -7.09 9.65 15.44
C ASP A 62 -6.16 8.41 15.48
N SER A 63 -6.31 7.49 14.51
CA SER A 63 -5.42 6.36 14.35
C SER A 63 -4.10 6.80 13.76
N SER A 64 -3.02 6.30 14.32
CA SER A 64 -1.64 6.67 13.96
C SER A 64 -0.75 5.44 13.87
N ILE A 65 0.45 5.61 13.31
CA ILE A 65 1.51 4.59 13.30
C ILE A 65 1.76 4.06 14.71
N ARG A 66 1.76 4.92 15.73
CA ARG A 66 1.94 4.51 17.12
C ARG A 66 0.86 3.53 17.60
N THR A 67 -0.41 3.81 17.31
CA THR A 67 -1.53 2.91 17.67
C THR A 67 -1.57 1.65 16.81
N MET A 68 -1.05 1.72 15.58
CA MET A 68 -0.90 0.56 14.70
C MET A 68 0.16 -0.40 15.26
N SER A 69 1.33 0.14 15.58
CA SER A 69 2.52 -0.58 16.06
C SER A 69 2.44 -1.03 17.52
N SER A 70 1.39 -0.66 18.27
CA SER A 70 1.19 -1.11 19.66
C SER A 70 0.94 -2.62 19.78
N ASP A 71 0.58 -3.27 18.67
CA ASP A 71 0.43 -4.72 18.55
C ASP A 71 1.49 -5.23 17.57
N ALA A 72 2.55 -5.84 18.11
CA ALA A 72 3.67 -6.31 17.31
C ALA A 72 3.25 -7.35 16.25
N GLY A 73 2.18 -8.12 16.51
CA GLY A 73 1.68 -9.16 15.61
C GLY A 73 1.28 -8.63 14.22
N ARG A 74 0.97 -7.33 14.13
CA ARG A 74 0.63 -6.63 12.89
C ARG A 74 1.83 -6.38 11.98
N LEU A 75 3.03 -6.27 12.53
CA LEU A 75 4.24 -5.86 11.82
C LEU A 75 5.28 -6.98 11.69
N ILE A 76 5.00 -8.18 12.23
CA ILE A 76 5.90 -9.33 12.13
C ILE A 76 6.25 -9.59 10.66
N GLY A 77 7.55 -9.65 10.37
CA GLY A 77 8.07 -9.94 9.03
C GLY A 77 7.75 -8.86 7.99
N LEU A 78 7.42 -7.62 8.39
CA LEU A 78 7.14 -6.54 7.44
C LEU A 78 8.29 -6.32 6.45
N ALA A 79 9.54 -6.29 6.93
CA ALA A 79 10.71 -6.10 6.06
C ALA A 79 10.80 -7.15 4.94
N ILE A 80 10.53 -8.42 5.26
CA ILE A 80 10.54 -9.52 4.27
C ILE A 80 9.42 -9.30 3.25
N ARG A 81 8.21 -8.97 3.73
CA ARG A 81 7.07 -8.69 2.84
C ARG A 81 7.31 -7.50 1.93
N VAL A 82 7.99 -6.44 2.40
CA VAL A 82 8.36 -5.28 1.57
C VAL A 82 9.22 -5.75 0.38
N GLU A 83 10.24 -6.56 0.62
CA GLU A 83 11.07 -7.11 -0.46
C GLU A 83 10.28 -8.04 -1.40
N GLU A 84 9.44 -8.92 -0.86
CA GLU A 84 8.60 -9.84 -1.66
C GLU A 84 7.62 -9.09 -2.57
N PHE A 85 7.04 -7.97 -2.11
CA PHE A 85 6.07 -7.18 -2.87
C PHE A 85 6.70 -6.13 -3.77
N LYS A 86 8.01 -5.90 -3.71
CA LYS A 86 8.69 -4.88 -4.51
C LYS A 86 8.43 -5.05 -6.02
N PRO A 87 8.55 -6.25 -6.63
CA PRO A 87 8.30 -6.40 -8.07
C PRO A 87 6.86 -6.08 -8.48
N ILE A 88 5.86 -6.53 -7.69
CA ILE A 88 4.45 -6.28 -8.00
C ILE A 88 4.05 -4.83 -7.76
N THR A 89 4.66 -4.17 -6.76
CA THR A 89 4.49 -2.73 -6.52
C THR A 89 5.01 -1.92 -7.70
N ASN A 90 6.21 -2.25 -8.22
CA ASN A 90 6.77 -1.60 -9.41
C ASN A 90 5.87 -1.76 -10.63
N ALA A 91 5.37 -2.98 -10.88
CA ALA A 91 4.47 -3.24 -12.00
C ALA A 91 3.14 -2.48 -11.85
N ALA A 92 2.60 -2.37 -10.65
CA ALA A 92 1.38 -1.61 -10.38
C ALA A 92 1.58 -0.10 -10.57
N LEU A 93 2.71 0.46 -10.11
CA LEU A 93 3.08 1.85 -10.37
C LEU A 93 3.23 2.13 -11.87
N LEU A 94 3.88 1.23 -12.63
CA LEU A 94 4.03 1.37 -14.07
C LEU A 94 2.67 1.42 -14.80
N ILE A 95 1.72 0.58 -14.38
CA ILE A 95 0.34 0.62 -14.92
C ILE A 95 -0.30 1.98 -14.62
N LEU A 96 -0.22 2.43 -13.37
CA LEU A 96 -0.83 3.69 -12.94
C LEU A 96 -0.25 4.91 -13.67
N THR A 97 1.06 4.92 -13.94
CA THR A 97 1.68 6.00 -14.72
C THR A 97 1.37 5.89 -16.21
N ALA A 98 1.36 4.69 -16.78
CA ALA A 98 1.01 4.46 -18.19
C ALA A 98 -0.45 4.83 -18.52
N GLU A 99 -1.36 4.65 -17.57
CA GLU A 99 -2.77 5.05 -17.70
C GLU A 99 -3.00 6.54 -17.37
N GLU A 100 -1.92 7.27 -17.02
CA GLU A 100 -1.96 8.64 -16.51
C GLU A 100 -2.95 8.77 -15.34
N SER A 101 -2.99 7.76 -14.48
CA SER A 101 -3.73 7.79 -13.22
C SER A 101 -2.92 8.49 -12.13
N LEU A 102 -1.60 8.27 -12.14
CA LEU A 102 -0.63 8.91 -11.25
C LEU A 102 0.49 9.56 -12.05
N GLU A 103 1.07 10.61 -11.48
CA GLU A 103 2.32 11.23 -11.90
C GLU A 103 3.37 11.02 -10.81
N ILE A 104 4.61 10.72 -11.20
CA ILE A 104 5.78 10.77 -10.32
C ILE A 104 6.57 12.03 -10.70
N THR A 105 6.69 12.97 -9.77
CA THR A 105 7.39 14.25 -10.01
C THR A 105 8.91 14.10 -9.89
N PRO A 106 9.71 15.09 -10.34
CA PRO A 106 11.16 15.09 -10.15
C PRO A 106 11.62 14.98 -8.69
N GLU A 107 10.80 15.45 -7.75
CA GLU A 107 11.03 15.37 -6.29
C GLU A 107 10.66 13.99 -5.70
N LEU A 108 10.48 12.99 -6.58
CA LEU A 108 10.06 11.63 -6.20
C LEU A 108 8.75 11.63 -5.41
N SER A 109 7.89 12.61 -5.70
CA SER A 109 6.57 12.75 -5.08
C SER A 109 5.50 12.21 -6.02
N VAL A 110 4.40 11.69 -5.48
CA VAL A 110 3.30 11.08 -6.25
C VAL A 110 2.09 12.00 -6.24
N ARG A 111 1.55 12.30 -7.42
CA ARG A 111 0.31 13.06 -7.60
C ARG A 111 -0.74 12.21 -8.29
N THR A 112 -1.99 12.33 -7.86
CA THR A 112 -3.12 11.71 -8.56
C THR A 112 -3.61 12.64 -9.66
N ILE A 113 -3.81 12.10 -10.86
CA ILE A 113 -4.32 12.84 -12.03
C ILE A 113 -5.81 12.54 -12.25
N LYS A 114 -6.19 11.27 -12.06
CA LYS A 114 -7.55 10.76 -12.28
C LYS A 114 -8.06 10.08 -11.01
N ALA A 115 -9.37 9.91 -10.87
CA ALA A 115 -9.91 9.09 -9.78
C ALA A 115 -9.54 7.60 -9.97
N PRO A 116 -9.34 6.83 -8.90
CA PRO A 116 -9.03 5.40 -9.02
C PRO A 116 -10.11 4.61 -9.73
N ASN A 117 -9.70 3.83 -10.73
CA ASN A 117 -10.55 2.80 -11.33
C ASN A 117 -10.56 1.55 -10.46
N VAL A 118 -11.63 1.36 -9.69
CA VAL A 118 -11.76 0.26 -8.72
C VAL A 118 -12.41 -1.00 -9.29
N ALA A 119 -12.72 -1.06 -10.59
CA ALA A 119 -13.51 -2.14 -11.20
C ALA A 119 -12.90 -3.53 -10.96
N ASN A 120 -11.57 -3.63 -10.98
CA ASN A 120 -10.83 -4.89 -10.83
C ASN A 120 -10.21 -5.09 -9.44
N SER A 121 -10.52 -4.21 -8.47
CA SER A 121 -9.91 -4.26 -7.14
C SER A 121 -10.80 -4.92 -6.10
N ASP A 122 -10.18 -5.58 -5.13
CA ASP A 122 -10.86 -5.98 -3.91
C ASP A 122 -11.27 -4.73 -3.12
N LYS A 123 -12.59 -4.57 -2.89
CA LYS A 123 -13.16 -3.39 -2.23
C LYS A 123 -12.60 -3.18 -0.81
N HIS A 124 -12.27 -4.25 -0.08
CA HIS A 124 -11.70 -4.14 1.25
C HIS A 124 -10.25 -3.68 1.17
N LEU A 125 -9.44 -4.25 0.27
CA LEU A 125 -8.05 -3.83 0.10
C LEU A 125 -7.96 -2.38 -0.36
N PHE A 126 -8.78 -1.98 -1.33
CA PHE A 126 -8.88 -0.58 -1.76
C PHE A 126 -9.16 0.35 -0.56
N ARG A 127 -10.18 0.00 0.25
CA ARG A 127 -10.52 0.78 1.44
C ARG A 127 -9.41 0.78 2.48
N TYR A 128 -8.67 -0.31 2.62
CA TYR A 128 -7.51 -0.39 3.51
C TYR A 128 -6.35 0.49 3.05
N GLY A 129 -6.13 0.67 1.74
CA GLY A 129 -5.19 1.64 1.20
C GLY A 129 -5.51 3.07 1.65
N GLN A 130 -6.77 3.49 1.50
CA GLN A 130 -7.25 4.80 1.99
C GLN A 130 -7.14 4.95 3.51
N LYS A 131 -7.41 3.87 4.26
CA LYS A 131 -7.28 3.89 5.72
C LYS A 131 -5.82 3.99 6.15
N LEU A 132 -4.92 3.39 5.39
CA LEU A 132 -3.50 3.45 5.66
C LEU A 132 -2.95 4.87 5.43
N SER A 133 -3.35 5.59 4.38
CA SER A 133 -2.90 6.98 4.16
C SER A 133 -3.24 7.87 5.36
N MET A 134 -4.46 7.74 5.89
CA MET A 134 -4.88 8.41 7.12
C MET A 134 -4.02 8.02 8.33
N VAL A 135 -3.67 6.74 8.50
CA VAL A 135 -2.84 6.27 9.63
C VAL A 135 -1.39 6.79 9.53
N LEU A 136 -0.88 6.96 8.31
CA LEU A 136 0.47 7.48 8.06
C LEU A 136 0.53 9.01 8.00
N SER A 137 -0.61 9.69 7.95
CA SER A 137 -0.69 11.15 7.80
C SER A 137 -0.02 11.89 8.97
N GLY A 138 0.55 13.05 8.65
CA GLY A 138 1.25 13.91 9.63
C GLY A 138 2.70 13.50 9.91
N GLU A 139 3.20 12.42 9.29
CA GLU A 139 4.58 11.94 9.46
C GLU A 139 5.33 12.02 8.12
N ASN A 140 6.61 12.38 8.15
CA ASN A 140 7.45 12.36 6.95
C ASN A 140 7.90 10.91 6.63
N VAL A 141 8.28 10.68 5.37
CA VAL A 141 8.67 9.34 4.86
C VAL A 141 9.72 8.66 5.73
N VAL A 142 10.80 9.37 6.10
CA VAL A 142 11.88 8.80 6.91
C VAL A 142 11.38 8.38 8.30
N SER A 143 10.56 9.24 8.94
CA SER A 143 9.93 8.94 10.23
C SER A 143 9.03 7.71 10.15
N ILE A 144 8.22 7.58 9.09
CA ILE A 144 7.35 6.42 8.86
C ILE A 144 8.17 5.12 8.84
N TYR A 145 9.21 5.06 8.01
CA TYR A 145 10.06 3.87 7.91
C TYR A 145 10.74 3.52 9.24
N ARG A 146 11.26 4.52 9.96
CA ARG A 146 11.89 4.32 11.27
C ARG A 146 10.90 3.79 12.30
N MET A 147 9.69 4.34 12.37
CA MET A 147 8.65 3.89 13.31
C MET A 147 8.15 2.47 13.01
N LEU A 148 8.25 2.03 11.76
CA LEU A 148 7.95 0.66 11.34
C LEU A 148 9.14 -0.31 11.54
N GLY A 149 10.28 0.18 12.04
CA GLY A 149 11.47 -0.64 12.30
C GLY A 149 12.23 -1.05 11.04
N LEU A 150 12.03 -0.35 9.93
CA LEU A 150 12.73 -0.60 8.67
C LEU A 150 14.05 0.17 8.66
N LYS A 151 15.16 -0.54 8.48
CA LYS A 151 16.53 -0.01 8.64
C LYS A 151 17.11 0.63 7.37
N SER A 152 16.47 0.45 6.23
CA SER A 152 16.88 1.03 4.95
C SER A 152 15.65 1.49 4.17
N LEU A 153 15.80 2.62 3.49
CA LEU A 153 14.95 3.04 2.37
C LEU A 153 15.35 2.23 1.13
#